data_AF-A0A0A9CGQ1-F1
#
_entry.id   AF-A0A0A9CGQ1-F1
#
_cell.length_a   1.000
_cell.length_b   1.000
_cell.length_c   1.000
_cell.angle_alpha   90.00
_cell.angle_beta   90.00
_cell.angle_gamma   90.00
#
_symmetry.space_group_name_H-M   'P 1'
#
loop_
_entity.id
_entity.type
_entity.pdbx_description
1 polymer ?
#
loop_
_entity_poly.entity_id
_entity_poly.type
_entity_poly.pdbx_seq_one_letter_code
_entity_poly.pdbx_strand_id
1 'polypeptide(L)'
;MKKAPRRSDDSLISAWVLFRYMVIGLYVGVATVGAFVIWYTHGSFLGINLGADGHTLVTYNQLSNWGQCSSWQGFKAEPFTAGDRVFSFDANPCDYFTEGKAKATTISLSVLVAIEMFNSLNALSEDASLVTMPPWVNPWLLLAMVVSFGLHFLILYVPFFASAFGIVPLSFNEWLLVLIVAFPVIIIDEALKLARRCMLRVSKPSRKVKGD
;
A
#
# COMPACT_ATOMS: atom_id res chain seq x y z
N MET A 1 10.85 7.65 -35.89
CA MET A 1 11.34 8.92 -35.32
C MET A 1 10.49 10.07 -35.85
N LYS A 2 9.39 10.43 -35.16
CA LYS A 2 8.44 11.48 -35.60
C LYS A 2 8.44 12.73 -34.70
N LYS A 3 9.20 12.70 -33.60
CA LYS A 3 9.24 13.76 -32.58
C LYS A 3 10.60 14.48 -32.66
N ALA A 4 10.60 15.80 -32.48
CA ALA A 4 11.83 16.59 -32.48
C ALA A 4 12.75 16.18 -31.31
N PRO A 5 14.08 16.41 -31.41
CA PRO A 5 15.02 16.17 -30.32
C PRO A 5 14.61 16.92 -29.05
N ARG A 6 14.75 16.27 -27.89
CA ARG A 6 14.49 16.86 -26.57
C ARG A 6 15.45 18.04 -26.34
N ARG A 7 14.96 19.14 -25.78
CA ARG A 7 15.81 20.30 -25.46
C ARG A 7 16.46 20.12 -24.08
N SER A 8 17.59 20.79 -23.86
CA SER A 8 18.33 20.71 -22.58
C SER A 8 17.62 21.37 -21.40
N ASP A 9 16.68 22.28 -21.67
CA ASP A 9 15.86 23.02 -20.71
C ASP A 9 14.51 22.35 -20.39
N ASP A 10 14.17 21.22 -21.05
CA ASP A 10 12.92 20.51 -20.81
C ASP A 10 12.91 19.85 -19.42
N SER A 11 12.04 20.33 -18.53
CA SER A 11 11.90 19.77 -17.17
C SER A 11 11.59 18.27 -17.19
N LEU A 12 12.25 17.52 -16.30
CA LEU A 12 12.02 16.07 -16.16
C LEU A 12 10.63 15.78 -15.58
N ILE A 13 10.16 16.65 -14.67
CA ILE A 13 8.87 16.54 -13.98
C ILE A 13 8.09 17.82 -14.25
N SER A 14 6.95 17.69 -14.92
CA SER A 14 5.99 18.79 -15.07
C SER A 14 5.18 18.98 -13.78
N ALA A 15 4.61 20.17 -13.56
CA ALA A 15 3.78 20.46 -12.38
C ALA A 15 2.62 19.46 -12.21
N TRP A 16 2.03 19.00 -13.33
CA TRP A 16 0.98 17.99 -13.30
C TRP A 16 1.48 16.61 -12.87
N VAL A 17 2.66 16.20 -13.36
CA VAL A 17 3.28 14.93 -12.97
C VAL A 17 3.67 14.95 -11.49
N LEU A 18 4.17 16.09 -10.98
CA LEU A 18 4.43 16.27 -9.56
C LEU A 18 3.16 16.14 -8.72
N PHE A 19 2.08 16.83 -9.10
CA PHE A 19 0.79 16.72 -8.42
C PHE A 19 0.27 15.27 -8.39
N ARG A 20 0.36 14.56 -9.52
CA ARG A 20 -0.02 13.14 -9.60
C ARG A 20 0.75 12.31 -8.58
N TYR A 21 2.07 12.43 -8.52
CA TYR A 21 2.89 11.67 -7.59
C TYR A 21 2.65 12.07 -6.12
N MET A 22 2.33 13.34 -5.84
CA MET A 22 1.94 13.77 -4.50
C MET A 22 0.64 13.10 -4.03
N VAL A 23 -0.38 13.02 -4.89
CA VAL A 23 -1.65 12.34 -4.57
C VAL A 23 -1.44 10.84 -4.34
N ILE A 24 -0.68 10.18 -5.20
CA ILE A 24 -0.35 8.76 -5.05
C ILE A 24 0.47 8.52 -3.78
N GLY A 25 1.48 9.34 -3.50
CA GLY A 25 2.29 9.24 -2.29
C GLY A 25 1.50 9.46 -1.00
N LEU A 26 0.57 10.42 -1.00
CA LEU A 26 -0.35 10.63 0.13
C LEU A 26 -1.22 9.39 0.36
N TYR A 27 -1.74 8.79 -0.72
CA TYR A 27 -2.52 7.57 -0.63
C TYR A 27 -1.70 6.40 -0.06
N VAL A 28 -0.46 6.20 -0.51
CA VAL A 28 0.45 5.17 0.03
C VAL A 28 0.63 5.34 1.54
N GLY A 29 0.85 6.58 2.01
CA GLY A 29 0.97 6.88 3.44
C GLY A 29 -0.30 6.57 4.23
N VAL A 30 -1.46 7.00 3.73
CA VAL A 30 -2.76 6.73 4.37
C VAL A 30 -3.09 5.23 4.37
N ALA A 31 -2.81 4.52 3.28
CA ALA A 31 -3.09 3.10 3.15
C ALA A 31 -2.23 2.26 4.10
N THR A 32 -0.93 2.55 4.20
CA THR A 32 0.00 1.82 5.06
C THR A 32 -0.27 2.04 6.54
N VAL A 33 -0.50 3.29 6.97
CA VAL A 33 -0.87 3.61 8.35
C VAL A 33 -2.29 3.13 8.66
N GLY A 34 -3.22 3.28 7.71
CA GLY A 34 -4.59 2.82 7.84
C GLY A 34 -4.67 1.31 8.06
N ALA A 35 -3.93 0.51 7.29
CA ALA A 35 -3.90 -0.94 7.47
C ALA A 35 -3.33 -1.36 8.84
N PHE A 36 -2.33 -0.64 9.34
CA PHE A 36 -1.81 -0.83 10.70
C PHE A 36 -2.89 -0.56 11.76
N VAL A 37 -3.61 0.56 11.63
CA VAL A 37 -4.69 0.94 12.57
C VAL A 37 -5.85 -0.05 12.49
N ILE A 38 -6.26 -0.47 11.28
CA ILE A 38 -7.36 -1.41 11.06
C ILE A 38 -7.12 -2.72 11.81
N TRP A 39 -5.90 -3.26 11.79
CA TRP A 39 -5.59 -4.47 12.54
C TRP A 39 -5.80 -4.30 14.05
N TYR A 40 -5.47 -3.15 14.63
CA TYR A 40 -5.66 -2.90 16.05
C TYR A 40 -7.12 -2.60 16.45
N THR A 41 -7.88 -1.93 15.58
CA THR A 41 -9.19 -1.37 15.97
C THR A 41 -10.39 -2.15 15.44
N HIS A 42 -10.21 -2.99 14.40
CA HIS A 42 -11.31 -3.65 13.72
C HIS A 42 -11.14 -5.17 13.65
N GLY A 43 -12.06 -5.90 14.29
CA GLY A 43 -12.10 -7.38 14.19
C GLY A 43 -12.60 -7.89 12.84
N SER A 44 -13.25 -7.04 12.05
CA SER A 44 -13.60 -7.31 10.66
C SER A 44 -13.57 -6.05 9.81
N PHE A 45 -13.22 -6.19 8.53
CA PHE A 45 -13.21 -5.09 7.58
C PHE A 45 -13.75 -5.55 6.22
N LEU A 46 -14.77 -4.86 5.69
CA LEU A 46 -15.42 -5.18 4.41
C LEU A 46 -15.84 -6.66 4.26
N GLY A 47 -16.33 -7.28 5.34
CA GLY A 47 -16.78 -8.67 5.35
C GLY A 47 -15.67 -9.70 5.59
N ILE A 48 -14.43 -9.27 5.81
CA ILE A 48 -13.28 -10.13 6.12
C ILE A 48 -13.09 -10.20 7.63
N ASN A 49 -13.01 -11.40 8.19
CA ASN A 49 -12.75 -11.61 9.61
C ASN A 49 -11.23 -11.53 9.87
N LEU A 50 -10.80 -10.44 10.52
CA LEU A 50 -9.41 -10.18 10.89
C LEU A 50 -9.10 -10.65 12.31
N GLY A 51 -10.09 -10.73 13.19
CA GLY A 51 -9.94 -11.22 14.57
C GLY A 51 -9.79 -12.74 14.71
N ALA A 52 -9.53 -13.47 13.61
CA ALA A 52 -9.32 -14.92 13.65
C ALA A 52 -8.01 -15.33 14.36
N ASP A 53 -7.07 -14.40 14.46
CA ASP A 53 -5.82 -14.53 15.22
C ASP A 53 -6.02 -14.37 16.74
N GLY A 54 -7.17 -13.86 17.18
CA GLY A 54 -7.51 -13.67 18.60
C GLY A 54 -6.93 -12.41 19.23
N HIS A 55 -6.44 -11.45 18.44
CA HIS A 55 -5.87 -10.22 18.96
C HIS A 55 -6.90 -9.36 19.72
N THR A 56 -6.41 -8.53 20.63
CA THR A 56 -7.27 -7.64 21.41
C THR A 56 -7.58 -6.37 20.63
N LEU A 57 -8.87 -6.09 20.46
CA LEU A 57 -9.31 -4.85 19.83
C LEU A 57 -9.12 -3.68 20.78
N VAL A 58 -8.40 -2.67 20.33
CA VAL A 58 -8.15 -1.44 21.08
C VAL A 58 -8.85 -0.26 20.41
N THR A 59 -9.23 0.73 21.21
CA THR A 59 -9.78 1.96 20.66
C THR A 59 -8.68 2.81 20.01
N TYR A 60 -9.04 3.62 19.02
CA TYR A 60 -8.08 4.53 18.38
C TYR A 60 -7.40 5.47 19.38
N ASN A 61 -8.11 5.91 20.42
CA ASN A 61 -7.55 6.78 21.46
C ASN A 61 -6.50 6.07 22.33
N GLN A 62 -6.68 4.78 22.60
CA GLN A 62 -5.64 3.97 23.25
C GLN A 62 -4.46 3.80 22.29
N LEU A 63 -4.70 3.44 21.03
CA LEU A 63 -3.63 3.24 20.07
C LEU A 63 -2.79 4.51 19.83
N SER A 64 -3.39 5.70 19.78
CA SER A 64 -2.65 6.95 19.61
C SER A 64 -1.85 7.37 20.85
N ASN A 65 -2.31 6.99 22.04
CA ASN A 65 -1.67 7.29 23.32
C ASN A 65 -0.97 6.08 23.94
N TRP A 66 -0.55 5.10 23.12
CA TRP A 66 0.04 3.83 23.58
C TRP A 66 1.24 4.00 24.53
N GLY A 67 2.01 5.10 24.41
CA GLY A 67 3.11 5.43 25.33
C GLY A 67 2.67 5.68 26.78
N GLN A 68 1.39 5.92 27.04
CA GLN A 68 0.81 6.06 28.38
C GLN A 68 0.27 4.74 28.93
N CYS A 69 0.50 3.60 28.26
CA CYS A 69 -0.07 2.31 28.63
C CYS A 69 0.17 1.94 30.11
N SER A 70 1.35 2.23 30.67
CA SER A 70 1.67 1.95 32.07
C SER A 70 0.77 2.68 33.09
N SER A 71 0.08 3.75 32.66
CA SER A 71 -0.84 4.51 33.50
C SER A 71 -2.30 4.02 33.43
N TRP A 72 -2.63 3.15 32.46
CA TRP A 72 -3.99 2.67 32.27
C TRP A 72 -4.30 1.55 33.27
N GLN A 73 -5.38 1.73 34.02
CA GLN A 73 -5.84 0.71 34.96
C GLN A 73 -6.72 -0.32 34.25
N GLY A 74 -6.38 -1.61 34.38
CA GLY A 74 -7.20 -2.72 33.88
C GLY A 74 -7.06 -3.04 32.39
N PHE A 75 -6.02 -2.52 31.70
CA PHE A 75 -5.73 -2.98 30.34
C PHE A 75 -5.21 -4.42 30.37
N LYS A 76 -5.92 -5.33 29.68
CA LYS A 76 -5.51 -6.71 29.48
C LYS A 76 -5.53 -7.00 27.99
N ALA A 77 -4.42 -7.52 27.48
CA ALA A 77 -4.31 -8.01 26.11
C ALA A 77 -4.34 -9.54 26.11
N GLU A 78 -5.27 -10.10 25.35
CA GLU A 78 -5.34 -11.54 25.07
C GLU A 78 -4.19 -11.97 24.15
N PRO A 79 -3.63 -13.17 24.36
CA PRO A 79 -2.56 -13.70 23.52
C PRO A 79 -3.09 -13.99 22.11
N PHE A 80 -2.26 -13.78 21.10
CA PHE A 80 -2.58 -14.10 19.71
C PHE A 80 -1.47 -14.90 19.05
N THR A 81 -1.83 -15.63 17.99
CA THR A 81 -0.89 -16.50 17.26
C THR A 81 -0.60 -15.92 15.87
N ALA A 82 0.67 -15.86 15.51
CA ALA A 82 1.10 -15.49 14.15
C ALA A 82 2.09 -16.52 13.59
N GLY A 83 1.58 -17.46 12.81
CA GLY A 83 2.36 -18.61 12.34
C GLY A 83 2.74 -19.51 13.51
N ASP A 84 4.04 -19.82 13.61
CA ASP A 84 4.58 -20.68 14.67
C ASP A 84 4.86 -19.94 15.99
N ARG A 85 4.64 -18.62 16.04
CA ARG A 85 4.89 -17.78 17.22
C ARG A 85 3.60 -17.43 17.93
N VAL A 86 3.56 -17.68 19.24
CA VAL A 86 2.49 -17.24 20.13
C VAL A 86 3.00 -16.03 20.91
N PHE A 87 2.27 -14.92 20.84
CA PHE A 87 2.56 -13.72 21.61
C PHE A 87 1.67 -13.72 22.85
N SER A 88 2.30 -13.75 24.02
CA SER A 88 1.62 -13.74 25.33
C SER A 88 1.98 -12.48 26.11
N PHE A 89 0.98 -11.84 26.71
CA PHE A 89 1.12 -10.55 27.40
C PHE A 89 0.78 -10.62 28.90
N ASP A 90 0.82 -11.83 29.48
CA ASP A 90 0.43 -12.07 30.88
C ASP A 90 1.33 -11.36 31.89
N ALA A 91 2.61 -11.18 31.55
CA ALA A 91 3.59 -10.50 32.42
C ALA A 91 3.44 -8.97 32.37
N ASN A 92 3.27 -8.41 31.17
CA ASN A 92 3.08 -6.98 30.95
C ASN A 92 2.16 -6.74 29.74
N PRO A 93 0.92 -6.26 29.97
CA PRO A 93 -0.04 -5.97 28.90
C PRO A 93 0.46 -4.94 27.87
N CYS A 94 1.36 -4.04 28.26
CA CYS A 94 1.87 -3.00 27.38
C CYS A 94 2.80 -3.52 26.28
N ASP A 95 3.31 -4.74 26.42
CA ASP A 95 4.14 -5.38 25.39
C ASP A 95 3.34 -5.70 24.12
N TYR A 96 2.01 -5.63 24.19
CA TYR A 96 1.12 -5.69 23.03
C TYR A 96 1.40 -4.60 21.98
N PHE A 97 1.82 -3.40 22.41
CA PHE A 97 2.14 -2.30 21.52
C PHE A 97 3.61 -2.29 21.07
N THR A 98 4.49 -3.08 21.69
CA THR A 98 5.93 -3.12 21.38
C THR A 98 6.33 -4.37 20.63
N GLU A 99 5.95 -5.55 21.14
CA GLU A 99 6.20 -6.87 20.53
C GLU A 99 5.03 -7.29 19.64
N GLY A 100 3.79 -7.11 20.12
CA GLY A 100 2.58 -7.47 19.39
C GLY A 100 2.41 -6.70 18.06
N LYS A 101 3.01 -5.52 17.93
CA LYS A 101 2.95 -4.70 16.70
C LYS A 101 3.58 -5.38 15.48
N ALA A 102 4.39 -6.42 15.66
CA ALA A 102 5.04 -7.13 14.55
C ALA A 102 4.03 -7.54 13.47
N LYS A 103 2.83 -7.98 13.88
CA LYS A 103 1.74 -8.34 12.97
C LYS A 103 1.21 -7.14 12.18
N ALA A 104 0.83 -6.06 12.87
CA ALA A 104 0.35 -4.83 12.24
C ALA A 104 1.40 -4.20 11.30
N THR A 105 2.67 -4.18 11.72
CA THR A 105 3.79 -3.70 10.89
C THR A 105 3.97 -4.57 9.64
N THR A 106 3.81 -5.89 9.76
CA THR A 106 3.91 -6.80 8.62
C THR A 106 2.78 -6.60 7.61
N ILE A 107 1.54 -6.34 8.08
CA ILE A 107 0.42 -5.95 7.23
C ILE A 107 0.74 -4.64 6.49
N SER A 108 1.22 -3.63 7.22
CA SER A 108 1.59 -2.32 6.65
C SER A 108 2.70 -2.43 5.59
N LEU A 109 3.76 -3.20 5.87
CA LEU A 109 4.83 -3.48 4.92
C LEU A 109 4.30 -4.19 3.67
N SER A 110 3.40 -5.16 3.83
CA SER A 110 2.82 -5.90 2.70
C SER A 110 1.91 -5.02 1.85
N VAL A 111 1.16 -4.10 2.45
CA VAL A 111 0.39 -3.05 1.74
C VAL A 111 1.33 -2.17 0.92
N LEU A 112 2.44 -1.71 1.51
CA LEU A 112 3.43 -0.90 0.79
C LEU A 112 3.98 -1.65 -0.43
N VAL A 113 4.45 -2.89 -0.24
CA VAL A 113 4.99 -3.71 -1.33
C VAL A 113 3.94 -3.93 -2.43
N ALA A 114 2.71 -4.28 -2.07
CA ALA A 114 1.62 -4.48 -3.03
C ALA A 114 1.29 -3.20 -3.82
N ILE A 115 1.23 -2.05 -3.14
CA ILE A 115 1.01 -0.75 -3.79
C ILE A 115 2.15 -0.42 -4.76
N GLU A 116 3.42 -0.60 -4.37
CA GLU A 116 4.55 -0.30 -5.25
C GLU A 116 4.58 -1.21 -6.49
N MET A 117 4.18 -2.47 -6.35
CA MET A 117 4.04 -3.37 -7.50
C MET A 117 2.94 -2.88 -8.44
N PHE A 118 1.77 -2.46 -7.93
CA PHE A 118 0.73 -1.85 -8.75
C PHE A 118 1.15 -0.50 -9.35
N ASN A 119 1.90 0.30 -8.61
CA ASN A 119 2.45 1.57 -9.08
C ASN A 119 3.48 1.36 -10.20
N SER A 120 4.25 0.27 -10.17
CA SER A 120 5.17 -0.08 -11.25
C SER A 120 4.44 -0.37 -12.58
N LEU A 121 3.25 -0.98 -12.52
CA LEU A 121 2.38 -1.15 -13.69
C LEU A 121 1.88 0.19 -14.21
N ASN A 122 1.47 1.09 -13.30
CA ASN A 122 1.05 2.44 -13.65
C ASN A 122 2.18 3.25 -14.30
N ALA A 123 3.43 3.02 -13.89
CA ALA A 123 4.62 3.69 -14.41
C ALA A 123 5.03 3.22 -15.83
N LEU A 124 4.44 2.13 -16.36
CA LEU A 124 4.70 1.64 -17.72
C LEU A 124 4.39 2.71 -18.78
N SER A 125 3.42 3.57 -18.50
CA SER A 125 3.01 4.65 -19.40
C SER A 125 2.63 5.90 -18.62
N GLU A 126 3.19 7.04 -19.05
CA GLU A 126 2.89 8.33 -18.43
C GLU A 126 1.47 8.82 -18.76
N ASP A 127 0.97 8.55 -19.97
CA ASP A 127 -0.25 9.15 -20.52
C ASP A 127 -1.29 8.16 -21.06
N ALA A 128 -0.85 7.01 -21.59
CA ALA A 128 -1.74 5.94 -22.01
C ALA A 128 -2.27 5.19 -20.78
N SER A 129 -3.54 4.80 -20.86
CA SER A 129 -4.20 3.96 -19.85
C SER A 129 -3.65 2.54 -19.92
N LEU A 130 -3.60 1.85 -18.78
CA LEU A 130 -3.34 0.41 -18.67
C LEU A 130 -4.26 -0.44 -19.56
N VAL A 131 -5.48 0.04 -19.83
CA VAL A 131 -6.42 -0.65 -20.74
C VAL A 131 -5.94 -0.58 -22.20
N THR A 132 -5.33 0.54 -22.58
CA THR A 132 -4.79 0.74 -23.93
C THR A 132 -3.38 0.19 -24.12
N MET A 133 -2.59 0.14 -23.04
CA MET A 133 -1.25 -0.42 -23.02
C MET A 133 -1.21 -1.51 -21.94
N PRO A 134 -1.52 -2.76 -22.31
CA PRO A 134 -1.63 -3.81 -21.33
C PRO A 134 -0.26 -4.15 -20.71
N PRO A 135 -0.24 -4.72 -19.50
CA PRO A 135 1.00 -4.91 -18.74
C PRO A 135 1.97 -5.92 -19.40
N TRP A 136 1.50 -6.80 -20.28
CA TRP A 136 2.32 -7.75 -21.04
C TRP A 136 3.18 -7.13 -22.15
N VAL A 137 3.05 -5.82 -22.42
CA VAL A 137 3.95 -5.11 -23.36
C VAL A 137 5.39 -5.16 -22.88
N ASN A 138 5.63 -5.21 -21.56
CA ASN A 138 6.96 -5.39 -20.99
C ASN A 138 7.03 -6.66 -20.12
N PRO A 139 7.38 -7.82 -20.71
CA PRO A 139 7.47 -9.07 -19.96
C PRO A 139 8.56 -9.05 -18.87
N TRP A 140 9.59 -8.21 -19.03
CA TRP A 140 10.64 -8.04 -18.01
C TRP A 140 10.13 -7.35 -16.76
N LEU A 141 9.21 -6.38 -16.89
CA LEU A 141 8.55 -5.77 -15.75
C LEU A 141 7.72 -6.81 -14.99
N LEU A 142 6.95 -7.63 -15.70
CA LEU A 142 6.17 -8.71 -15.09
C LEU A 142 7.07 -9.72 -14.36
N LEU A 143 8.21 -10.09 -14.96
CA LEU A 143 9.18 -10.96 -14.31
C LEU A 143 9.75 -10.32 -13.03
N ALA A 144 10.13 -9.04 -13.09
CA ALA A 144 10.63 -8.31 -11.93
C ALA A 144 9.60 -8.23 -10.80
N MET A 145 8.32 -8.04 -11.13
CA MET A 145 7.22 -8.06 -10.15
C MET A 145 7.04 -9.44 -9.52
N VAL A 146 7.06 -10.51 -10.32
CA VAL A 146 6.95 -11.89 -9.80
C VAL A 146 8.11 -12.22 -8.88
N VAL A 147 9.34 -11.83 -9.24
CA VAL A 147 10.52 -12.01 -8.39
C VAL A 147 10.39 -11.19 -7.10
N SER A 148 9.90 -9.95 -7.19
CA SER A 148 9.71 -9.08 -6.02
C SER A 148 8.67 -9.64 -5.03
N PHE A 149 7.52 -10.10 -5.52
CA PHE A 149 6.54 -10.80 -4.69
C PHE A 149 7.08 -12.12 -4.15
N GLY A 150 7.83 -12.88 -4.97
CA GLY A 150 8.48 -14.12 -4.53
C GLY A 150 9.45 -13.88 -3.37
N LEU A 151 10.25 -12.82 -3.44
CA LEU A 151 11.16 -12.42 -2.37
C LEU A 151 10.39 -11.94 -1.13
N HIS A 152 9.28 -11.23 -1.31
CA HIS A 152 8.40 -10.83 -0.20
C HIS A 152 7.79 -12.05 0.52
N PHE A 153 7.36 -13.06 -0.22
CA PHE A 153 6.92 -14.33 0.36
C PHE A 153 8.05 -15.09 1.04
N LEU A 154 9.26 -15.04 0.48
CA LEU A 154 10.45 -15.65 1.08
C LEU A 154 10.74 -15.06 2.45
N ILE A 155 10.72 -13.72 2.59
CA ILE A 155 11.00 -13.09 3.89
C ILE A 155 9.91 -13.35 4.93
N LEU A 156 8.64 -13.52 4.50
CA LEU A 156 7.51 -13.75 5.40
C LEU A 156 7.40 -15.18 5.90
N TYR A 157 7.64 -16.17 5.03
CA TYR A 157 7.37 -17.57 5.34
C TYR A 157 8.60 -18.40 5.67
N VAL A 158 9.81 -17.88 5.41
CA VAL A 158 11.05 -18.54 5.88
C VAL A 158 11.40 -18.01 7.27
N PRO A 159 11.40 -18.85 8.32
CA PRO A 159 11.56 -18.41 9.71
C PRO A 159 12.85 -17.63 9.98
N PHE A 160 13.93 -17.97 9.28
CA PHE A 160 15.21 -17.26 9.38
C PHE A 160 15.08 -15.78 9.00
N PHE A 161 14.48 -15.49 7.84
CA PHE A 161 14.28 -14.12 7.38
C PHE A 161 13.22 -13.41 8.21
N ALA A 162 12.12 -14.07 8.53
CA ALA A 162 11.05 -13.49 9.36
C ALA A 162 11.60 -13.02 10.71
N SER A 163 12.48 -13.81 11.34
CA SER A 163 13.15 -13.43 12.58
C SER A 163 14.13 -12.28 12.42
N ALA A 164 14.91 -12.24 11.32
CA ALA A 164 15.88 -11.19 11.07
C ALA A 164 15.23 -9.82 10.80
N PHE A 165 14.07 -9.81 10.13
CA PHE A 165 13.31 -8.59 9.84
C PHE A 165 12.27 -8.25 10.91
N GLY A 166 12.04 -9.11 11.91
CA GLY A 166 11.04 -8.89 12.95
C GLY A 166 9.60 -8.90 12.42
N ILE A 167 9.35 -9.68 11.38
CA ILE A 167 8.04 -9.81 10.71
C ILE A 167 7.43 -11.18 10.98
N VAL A 168 6.12 -11.29 10.78
CA VAL A 168 5.36 -12.51 11.04
C VAL A 168 4.53 -12.91 9.82
N PRO A 169 4.28 -14.21 9.60
CA PRO A 169 3.50 -14.65 8.45
C PRO A 169 2.06 -14.14 8.52
N LEU A 170 1.51 -13.85 7.34
CA LEU A 170 0.15 -13.35 7.19
C LEU A 170 -0.82 -14.49 6.88
N SER A 171 -2.05 -14.38 7.40
CA SER A 171 -3.16 -15.26 7.05
C SER A 171 -3.78 -14.86 5.70
N PHE A 172 -4.58 -15.75 5.11
CA PHE A 172 -5.27 -15.46 3.85
C PHE A 172 -6.20 -14.23 3.95
N ASN A 173 -6.87 -14.05 5.09
CA ASN A 173 -7.77 -12.92 5.33
C ASN A 173 -7.00 -11.59 5.38
N GLU A 174 -5.84 -11.57 6.02
CA GLU A 174 -4.97 -10.39 6.05
C GLU A 174 -4.39 -10.08 4.66
N TRP A 175 -4.03 -11.10 3.88
CA TRP A 175 -3.63 -10.92 2.49
C TRP A 175 -4.73 -10.31 1.63
N LEU A 176 -5.98 -10.71 1.85
CA LEU A 176 -7.11 -10.11 1.17
C LEU A 176 -7.29 -8.64 1.55
N LEU A 177 -7.11 -8.29 2.83
CA LEU A 177 -7.07 -6.89 3.28
C LEU A 177 -5.95 -6.11 2.55
N VAL A 178 -4.73 -6.66 2.49
CA VAL A 178 -3.59 -6.06 1.79
C VAL A 178 -3.95 -5.75 0.33
N LEU A 179 -4.55 -6.72 -0.38
CA LEU A 179 -4.93 -6.54 -1.78
C LEU A 179 -6.05 -5.52 -1.97
N ILE A 180 -7.08 -5.54 -1.13
CA ILE A 180 -8.19 -4.57 -1.19
C ILE A 180 -7.71 -3.15 -0.90
N VAL A 181 -6.82 -2.99 0.07
CA VAL A 181 -6.25 -1.68 0.42
C VAL A 181 -5.24 -1.22 -0.62
N ALA A 182 -4.55 -2.12 -1.32
CA ALA A 182 -3.58 -1.73 -2.35
C ALA A 182 -4.23 -1.43 -3.72
N PHE A 183 -5.30 -2.13 -4.09
CA PHE A 183 -5.93 -2.04 -5.41
C PHE A 183 -6.37 -0.62 -5.84
N PRO A 184 -6.92 0.25 -4.97
CA PRO A 184 -7.39 1.57 -5.39
C PRO A 184 -6.28 2.50 -5.91
N VAL A 185 -4.99 2.20 -5.69
CA VAL A 185 -3.89 3.00 -6.30
C VAL A 185 -3.98 3.01 -7.83
N ILE A 186 -4.39 1.90 -8.45
CA ILE A 186 -4.57 1.80 -9.90
C ILE A 186 -5.71 2.70 -10.35
N ILE A 187 -6.81 2.69 -9.60
CA ILE A 187 -8.00 3.51 -9.90
C ILE A 187 -7.65 5.00 -9.80
N ILE A 188 -6.93 5.40 -8.75
CA ILE A 188 -6.49 6.78 -8.54
C ILE A 188 -5.59 7.25 -9.70
N ASP A 189 -4.58 6.45 -10.08
CA ASP A 189 -3.67 6.82 -11.17
C ASP A 189 -4.39 6.89 -12.53
N GLU A 190 -5.27 5.94 -12.83
CA GLU A 190 -6.07 5.95 -14.07
C GLU A 190 -7.03 7.15 -14.11
N ALA A 191 -7.65 7.51 -12.98
CA ALA A 191 -8.48 8.71 -12.88
C ALA A 191 -7.67 9.99 -13.13
N LEU A 192 -6.46 10.09 -12.60
CA LEU A 192 -5.55 11.24 -12.82
C LEU A 192 -5.06 11.31 -14.27
N LYS A 193 -4.73 10.17 -14.89
CA LYS A 193 -4.41 10.07 -16.32
C LYS A 193 -5.60 10.50 -17.18
N LEU A 194 -6.82 10.08 -16.84
CA LEU A 194 -8.03 10.49 -17.54
C LEU A 194 -8.28 11.99 -17.42
N ALA A 195 -8.15 12.56 -16.21
CA ALA A 195 -8.30 13.99 -15.98
C ALA A 195 -7.32 14.81 -16.82
N ARG A 196 -6.04 14.39 -16.89
CA ARG A 196 -5.02 15.03 -17.77
C ARG A 196 -5.46 15.02 -19.24
N ARG A 197 -5.92 13.87 -19.74
CA ARG A 197 -6.37 13.72 -21.12
C ARG A 197 -7.57 14.62 -21.43
N CYS A 198 -8.51 14.76 -20.50
CA CYS A 198 -9.65 15.66 -20.63
C CYS A 198 -9.22 17.13 -20.65
N MET A 199 -8.35 17.55 -19.71
CA MET A 199 -7.83 18.92 -19.66
C MET A 199 -7.07 19.31 -20.94
N LEU A 200 -6.22 18.42 -21.46
CA LEU A 200 -5.47 18.65 -22.70
C LEU A 200 -6.37 18.73 -23.94
N ARG A 201 -7.50 17.99 -23.97
CA ARG A 201 -8.49 18.07 -25.06
C ARG A 201 -9.24 19.40 -25.05
N VAL A 202 -9.64 19.88 -23.87
CA VAL A 202 -10.33 21.17 -23.71
C VAL A 202 -9.44 22.35 -24.08
N SER A 203 -8.14 22.26 -23.77
CA SER A 203 -7.19 23.35 -24.03
C SER A 203 -6.75 23.50 -25.50
N LYS A 204 -7.17 22.62 -26.43
CA LYS A 204 -6.97 22.85 -27.87
C LYS A 204 -7.98 23.88 -28.37
N PRO A 205 -7.57 25.10 -28.75
CA PRO A 205 -8.49 26.01 -29.39
C PRO A 205 -8.86 25.42 -30.75
N SER A 206 -10.15 25.41 -31.07
CA SER A 206 -10.63 25.20 -32.43
C SER A 206 -9.96 26.24 -33.32
N ARG A 207 -8.90 25.85 -34.05
CA ARG A 207 -8.45 26.61 -35.22
C ARG A 207 -9.60 26.53 -36.22
N LYS A 208 -10.55 27.45 -36.11
CA LYS A 208 -11.46 27.81 -37.19
C LYS A 208 -10.58 28.16 -38.38
N VAL A 209 -10.53 27.25 -39.35
CA VAL A 209 -10.09 27.53 -40.70
C VAL A 209 -11.04 28.60 -41.22
N LYS A 210 -10.60 29.87 -41.19
CA LYS A 210 -11.23 30.93 -41.96
C LYS A 210 -10.56 30.83 -43.33
N GLY A 211 -11.16 30.03 -44.20
CA GLY A 211 -10.86 30.04 -45.63
C GLY A 211 -11.41 31.32 -46.23
N ASP A 212 -10.52 31.99 -46.95
CA ASP A 212 -10.67 32.92 -48.09
C ASP A 212 -12.09 33.38 -48.48
#